data_AF-A0A7X6L509-F1
#
_entry.id   AF-A0A7X6L509-F1
#
_cell.length_a   1.000
_cell.length_b   1.000
_cell.length_c   1.000
_cell.angle_alpha   90.00
_cell.angle_beta   90.00
_cell.angle_gamma   90.00
#
_symmetry.space_group_name_H-M   'P 1'
#
loop_
_entity.id
_entity.type
_entity.pdbx_description
1 polymer ?
#
loop_
_entity_poly.entity_id
_entity_poly.type
_entity_poly.pdbx_seq_one_letter_code
_entity_poly.pdbx_strand_id
1 'polypeptide(L)'
;MKSLPRHGWPVPVLALVAETISSIYRTSKRTTEITHIARHTDDLLTPHDGELVLSGWPAVLLGPVGRTRTWLALALGDTATALAHLDSCATLVARAPAQLAWHR
;
A
#
# COMPACT_ATOMS: atom_id res chain seq x y z
N MET A 1 2.85 -10.02 -20.81
CA MET A 1 2.53 -9.13 -19.67
C MET A 1 1.13 -8.58 -19.89
N LYS A 2 0.14 -9.05 -19.12
CA LYS A 2 -1.22 -8.49 -19.17
C LYS A 2 -1.21 -7.19 -18.37
N SER A 3 -1.32 -6.05 -19.05
CA SER A 3 -1.47 -4.75 -18.40
C SER A 3 -2.78 -4.72 -17.62
N LEU A 4 -2.73 -4.20 -16.39
CA LEU A 4 -3.94 -3.93 -15.62
C LEU A 4 -4.83 -2.94 -16.41
N PRO A 5 -6.16 -2.99 -16.22
CA PRO A 5 -7.07 -2.16 -17.00
C PRO A 5 -6.86 -0.66 -16.75
N ARG A 6 -7.07 0.19 -17.77
CA ARG A 6 -6.82 1.66 -17.74
C ARG A 6 -7.69 2.47 -16.74
N HIS A 7 -8.62 1.83 -16.06
CA HIS A 7 -9.52 2.46 -15.07
C HIS A 7 -8.84 2.45 -13.70
N GLY A 8 -8.97 3.52 -12.91
CA GLY A 8 -8.26 3.81 -11.63
C GLY A 8 -8.41 2.82 -10.46
N TRP A 9 -8.69 1.54 -10.75
CA TRP A 9 -8.78 0.41 -9.85
C TRP A 9 -7.48 -0.36 -9.55
N PRO A 10 -6.37 -0.30 -10.33
CA PRO A 10 -5.24 -1.18 -10.07
C PRO A 10 -4.60 -0.91 -8.70
N VAL A 11 -4.41 0.37 -8.35
CA VAL A 11 -3.76 0.74 -7.09
C VAL A 11 -4.60 0.34 -5.86
N PRO A 12 -5.93 0.60 -5.80
CA PRO A 12 -6.77 0.11 -4.70
C PRO A 12 -6.80 -1.41 -4.55
N VAL A 13 -6.83 -2.15 -5.67
CA VAL A 13 -6.80 -3.63 -5.63
C VAL A 13 -5.45 -4.12 -5.08
N LEU A 14 -4.34 -3.55 -5.55
CA LEU A 14 -3.01 -3.88 -5.04
C LEU A 14 -2.87 -3.53 -3.55
N ALA A 15 -3.48 -2.43 -3.10
CA ALA A 15 -3.50 -2.07 -1.69
C ALA A 15 -4.24 -3.08 -0.82
N LEU A 16 -5.40 -3.57 -1.28
CA LEU A 16 -6.15 -4.62 -0.59
C LEU A 16 -5.37 -5.95 -0.54
N VAL A 17 -4.67 -6.29 -1.62
CA VAL A 17 -3.81 -7.48 -1.68
C VAL A 17 -2.67 -7.38 -0.66
N ALA A 18 -1.99 -6.23 -0.60
CA ALA A 18 -0.93 -5.98 0.37
C ALA A 18 -1.41 -6.07 1.82
N GLU A 19 -2.58 -5.51 2.14
CA GLU A 19 -3.20 -5.64 3.46
C GLU A 19 -3.54 -7.09 3.81
N THR A 20 -4.08 -7.83 2.84
CA THR A 20 -4.40 -9.25 3.00
C THR A 20 -3.13 -10.07 3.29
N ILE A 21 -2.05 -9.83 2.55
CA ILE A 21 -0.75 -10.50 2.76
C ILE A 21 -0.22 -10.22 4.16
N SER A 22 -0.25 -8.94 4.58
CA SER A 22 0.17 -8.54 5.92
C SER A 22 -0.66 -9.24 7.01
N SER A 23 -1.98 -9.33 6.82
CA SER A 23 -2.88 -10.05 7.73
C SER A 23 -2.57 -11.55 7.82
N ILE A 24 -2.29 -12.20 6.68
CA ILE A 24 -1.92 -13.61 6.65
C ILE A 24 -0.61 -13.84 7.42
N TYR A 25 0.42 -13.02 7.22
CA TYR A 25 1.68 -13.18 7.95
C TYR A 25 1.60 -12.86 9.44
N ARG A 26 0.62 -12.08 9.88
CA ARG A 26 0.36 -11.90 11.32
C ARG A 26 -0.20 -13.14 11.99
N THR A 27 -0.91 -13.99 11.23
CA THR A 27 -1.63 -15.16 11.77
C THR A 27 -0.97 -16.49 11.41
N SER A 28 -0.13 -16.51 10.37
CA SER A 28 0.45 -17.71 9.78
C SER A 28 1.96 -17.56 9.55
N LYS A 29 2.67 -18.69 9.49
CA LYS A 29 4.10 -18.69 9.14
C LYS A 29 4.30 -18.23 7.71
N ARG A 30 5.46 -17.62 7.44
CA ARG A 30 5.84 -17.22 6.08
C ARG A 30 5.96 -18.45 5.17
N THR A 31 5.29 -18.41 4.02
CA THR A 31 5.45 -19.40 2.95
C THR A 31 6.12 -18.76 1.74
N THR A 32 6.81 -19.58 0.94
CA THR A 32 7.51 -19.11 -0.27
C THR A 32 6.55 -18.49 -1.28
N GLU A 33 5.34 -19.06 -1.43
CA GLU A 33 4.32 -18.56 -2.35
C GLU A 33 3.83 -17.16 -1.97
N ILE A 34 3.43 -16.96 -0.70
CA ILE A 34 2.98 -15.64 -0.23
C ILE A 34 4.13 -14.62 -0.33
N THR A 35 5.37 -15.06 -0.12
CA THR A 35 6.56 -14.20 -0.23
C THR A 35 6.75 -13.71 -1.66
N HIS A 36 6.53 -14.59 -2.64
CA HIS A 36 6.58 -14.25 -4.05
C HIS A 36 5.47 -13.27 -4.43
N ILE A 37 4.23 -13.50 -3.97
CA ILE A 37 3.10 -12.60 -4.20
C ILE A 37 3.37 -11.22 -3.57
N ALA A 38 3.93 -11.18 -2.36
CA ALA A 38 4.28 -9.93 -1.68
C ALA A 38 5.28 -9.09 -2.48
N ARG A 39 6.36 -9.71 -2.97
CA ARG A 39 7.36 -9.04 -3.82
C ARG A 39 6.75 -8.56 -5.13
N HIS A 40 5.98 -9.42 -5.80
CA HIS A 40 5.33 -9.06 -7.06
C HIS A 40 4.34 -7.89 -6.88
N THR A 41 3.64 -7.86 -5.75
CA THR A 41 2.73 -6.76 -5.41
C THR A 41 3.49 -5.46 -5.18
N ASP A 42 4.65 -5.51 -4.52
CA ASP A 42 5.50 -4.32 -4.32
C ASP A 42 6.08 -3.79 -5.64
N ASP A 43 6.50 -4.68 -6.54
CA ASP A 43 6.97 -4.31 -7.89
C ASP A 43 5.88 -3.55 -8.66
N LEU A 44 4.63 -4.00 -8.55
CA LEU A 44 3.48 -3.35 -9.20
C LEU A 44 3.10 -2.01 -8.54
N LEU A 45 3.38 -1.83 -7.25
CA LEU A 45 3.13 -0.57 -6.53
C LEU A 45 4.26 0.43 -6.67
N THR A 46 5.47 0.00 -7.05
CA THR A 46 6.66 0.86 -7.17
C THR A 46 6.45 2.10 -8.05
N PRO A 47 5.81 2.00 -9.24
CA PRO A 47 5.55 3.18 -10.07
C PRO A 47 4.60 4.20 -9.43
N HIS A 48 3.87 3.80 -8.39
CA HIS A 48 2.81 4.58 -7.74
C HIS A 48 3.20 5.10 -6.35
N ASP A 49 4.49 5.05 -5.97
CA ASP A 49 4.95 5.32 -4.60
C ASP A 49 4.53 6.70 -4.06
N GLY A 50 4.41 7.70 -4.94
CA GLY A 50 3.97 9.06 -4.63
C GLY A 50 2.46 9.30 -4.72
N GLU A 51 1.66 8.27 -5.03
CA GLU A 51 0.22 8.39 -5.25
C GLU A 51 -0.60 8.12 -3.97
N LEU A 52 -1.85 8.57 -4.00
CA LEU A 52 -2.86 8.24 -2.99
C LEU A 52 -3.76 7.11 -3.51
N VAL A 53 -4.02 6.14 -2.65
CA VAL A 53 -4.98 5.06 -2.89
C VAL A 53 -6.39 5.58 -2.66
N LEU A 54 -7.22 5.59 -3.71
CA LEU A 54 -8.62 6.03 -3.68
C LEU A 54 -9.54 4.86 -4.06
N SER A 55 -10.44 4.45 -3.17
CA SER A 55 -11.39 3.36 -3.48
C SER A 55 -12.81 3.86 -3.71
N GLY A 56 -13.34 3.54 -4.91
CA GLY A 56 -14.78 3.57 -5.21
C GLY A 56 -15.42 4.94 -5.37
N TRP A 57 -16.76 4.93 -5.52
CA TRP A 57 -17.63 6.10 -5.35
C TRP A 57 -18.66 5.79 -4.25
N PRO A 58 -18.85 6.67 -3.25
CA PRO A 58 -18.03 7.86 -2.99
C PRO A 58 -16.57 7.45 -2.70
N ALA A 59 -15.61 8.26 -3.16
CA ALA A 59 -14.19 7.95 -3.06
C ALA A 59 -13.75 7.92 -1.59
N VAL A 60 -13.44 6.74 -1.08
CA VAL A 60 -12.82 6.57 0.22
C VAL A 60 -11.31 6.65 0.05
N LEU A 61 -10.68 7.64 0.68
CA LEU A 61 -9.24 7.75 0.74
C LEU A 61 -8.68 6.67 1.69
N LEU A 62 -7.93 5.71 1.15
CA LEU A 62 -7.27 4.67 1.94
C LEU A 62 -5.90 5.13 2.47
N GLY A 63 -5.27 6.10 1.79
CA GLY A 63 -4.01 6.73 2.20
C GLY A 63 -2.92 6.66 1.11
N PRO A 64 -1.67 7.08 1.42
CA PRO A 64 -0.57 7.03 0.45
C PRO A 64 -0.14 5.60 0.14
N VAL A 65 0.27 5.35 -1.10
CA VAL A 65 0.79 4.04 -1.54
C VAL A 65 1.98 3.59 -0.71
N GLY A 66 2.86 4.50 -0.27
CA GLY A 66 3.98 4.14 0.61
C GLY A 66 3.53 3.50 1.94
N ARG A 67 2.35 3.83 2.47
CA ARG A 67 1.79 3.11 3.64
C ARG A 67 1.50 1.65 3.31
N THR A 68 0.93 1.40 2.12
CA THR A 68 0.69 0.05 1.62
C THR A 68 2.00 -0.73 1.47
N ARG A 69 3.02 -0.11 0.87
CA ARG A 69 4.34 -0.72 0.68
C ARG A 69 5.08 -0.98 2.00
N THR A 70 4.85 -0.15 3.02
CA THR A 70 5.30 -0.42 4.39
C THR A 70 4.78 -1.77 4.90
N TRP A 71 3.50 -2.09 4.68
CA TRP A 71 2.94 -3.37 5.11
C TRP A 71 3.60 -4.56 4.42
N LEU A 72 3.90 -4.43 3.13
CA LEU A 72 4.61 -5.46 2.36
C LEU A 72 6.04 -5.66 2.87
N ALA A 73 6.77 -4.59 3.15
CA ALA A 73 8.12 -4.66 3.71
C ALA A 73 8.13 -5.33 5.09
N LEU A 74 7.20 -4.96 5.98
CA LEU A 74 7.03 -5.61 7.29
C LEU A 74 6.65 -7.10 7.16
N ALA A 75 5.74 -7.41 6.25
CA ALA A 75 5.35 -8.76 5.88
C ALA A 75 6.57 -9.61 5.48
N LEU A 76 7.47 -9.04 4.67
CA LEU A 76 8.73 -9.65 4.23
C LEU A 76 9.82 -9.66 5.31
N GLY A 77 9.63 -8.94 6.42
CA GLY A 77 10.61 -8.82 7.50
C GLY A 77 11.72 -7.80 7.24
N ASP A 78 11.54 -6.93 6.25
CA ASP A 78 12.45 -5.85 5.92
C ASP A 78 12.02 -4.57 6.64
N THR A 79 12.44 -4.41 7.88
CA THR A 79 12.11 -3.26 8.72
C THR A 79 12.78 -1.97 8.24
N ALA A 80 13.94 -2.06 7.61
CA ALA A 80 14.66 -0.89 7.10
C ALA A 80 13.88 -0.26 5.94
N THR A 81 13.46 -1.07 4.97
CA THR A 81 12.63 -0.61 3.84
C THR A 81 11.27 -0.11 4.32
N ALA A 82 10.66 -0.78 5.32
CA ALA A 82 9.41 -0.31 5.92
C ALA A 82 9.52 1.10 6.51
N LEU A 83 10.61 1.39 7.24
CA LEU A 83 10.86 2.72 7.79
C LEU A 83 11.08 3.76 6.69
N ALA A 84 11.84 3.42 5.64
CA ALA A 84 12.07 4.33 4.52
C ALA A 84 10.75 4.74 3.82
N HIS A 85 9.82 3.80 3.64
CA HIS A 85 8.49 4.11 3.08
C HIS A 85 7.67 5.01 4.02
N LEU A 86 7.74 4.79 5.33
CA LEU A 86 7.05 5.64 6.31
C LEU A 86 7.61 7.06 6.34
N ASP A 87 8.93 7.23 6.27
CA ASP A 87 9.57 8.55 6.23
C ASP A 87 9.20 9.32 4.95
N SER A 88 9.15 8.63 3.81
CA SER A 88 8.65 9.21 2.55
C SER A 88 7.19 9.65 2.68
N CYS A 89 6.33 8.80 3.26
CA CYS A 89 4.92 9.14 3.52
C CYS A 89 4.76 10.32 4.47
N ALA A 90 5.55 10.38 5.55
CA ALA A 90 5.52 11.48 6.50
C ALA A 90 5.84 12.80 5.79
N THR A 91 6.81 12.80 4.86
CA THR A 91 7.16 13.98 4.06
C THR A 91 6.01 14.42 3.14
N LEU A 92 5.32 13.46 2.51
CA LEU A 92 4.16 13.74 1.65
C LEU A 92 2.98 14.33 2.43
N VAL A 93 2.69 13.78 3.60
CA VAL A 93 1.53 14.19 4.41
C VAL A 93 1.82 15.45 5.24
N ALA A 94 3.07 15.69 5.65
CA ALA A 94 3.45 16.88 6.44
C ALA A 94 3.17 18.22 5.73
N ARG A 95 3.08 18.20 4.40
CA ARG A 95 2.75 19.39 3.58
C ARG A 95 1.25 19.61 3.41
N ALA A 96 0.42 18.64 3.77
CA ALA A 96 -1.02 18.77 3.69
C ALA A 96 -1.57 19.43 4.97
N PRO A 97 -2.43 20.46 4.87
CA PRO A 97 -3.13 20.97 6.04
C PRO A 97 -3.98 19.84 6.63
N ALA A 98 -3.99 19.70 7.97
CA ALA A 98 -4.82 18.70 8.64
C ALA A 98 -6.30 18.94 8.30
N GLN A 99 -6.85 18.14 7.38
CA GLN A 99 -8.28 18.14 7.10
C GLN A 99 -8.95 17.27 8.15
N LEU A 100 -9.33 17.90 9.27
CA LEU A 100 -10.39 17.34 10.12
C LEU A 100 -11.66 17.33 9.26
N ALA A 101 -12.14 16.16 8.88
CA ALA A 101 -13.46 16.01 8.31
C ALA A 101 -14.47 16.35 9.41
N TRP A 102 -14.89 17.62 9.47
CA TRP A 102 -16.04 18.03 10.27
C TRP A 102 -17.29 17.53 9.55
N HIS A 103 -17.72 16.30 9.85
CA HIS A 103 -19.11 15.94 9.66
C HIS A 103 -19.92 16.64 10.77
N ARG A 104 -20.64 17.70 10.40
CA ARG A 104 -21.82 18.18 11.11
C ARG A 104 -23.05 17.48 10.53
#